data_AF-A0A7V9CUP0-F1
#
_entry.id   AF-A0A7V9CUP0-F1
#
_cell.length_a   1.000
_cell.length_b   1.000
_cell.length_c   1.000
_cell.angle_alpha   90.00
_cell.angle_beta   90.00
_cell.angle_gamma   90.00
#
_symmetry.space_group_name_H-M   'P 1'
#
loop_
_entity.id
_entity.type
_entity.pdbx_description
1 polymer ?
#
loop_
_entity_poly.entity_id
_entity_poly.type
_entity_poly.pdbx_seq_one_letter_code
_entity_poly.pdbx_strand_id
1 'polypeptide(L)'
;RARDTARAVASRQGLGVCVVSELREVDVGAWSGLTRAEAAERFPDGHQRWQTGTAGWDDGESYERMSDRVLAALRGIAGSHPGGRILVVSHGGPIRAAHAAALGLHVHDYRRLRPVEPNARLSAVCVEGDVFSELCPASGIDDLIARDEELRREAARQPPSPAG
;
A
#
# COMPACT_ATOMS: atom_id res chain seq x y z
N ARG A 1 7.44 -7.80 8.72
CA ARG A 1 7.65 -7.28 7.35
C ARG A 1 7.65 -5.76 7.28
N ALA A 2 6.52 -5.04 7.38
CA ALA A 2 6.50 -3.57 7.17
C ALA A 2 7.42 -2.81 8.13
N ARG A 3 7.37 -3.14 9.44
CA ARG A 3 8.26 -2.56 10.45
C ARG A 3 9.75 -2.80 10.16
N ASP A 4 10.10 -3.97 9.63
CA ASP A 4 11.48 -4.34 9.35
C ASP A 4 12.00 -3.55 8.13
N THR A 5 11.17 -3.42 7.09
CA THR A 5 11.42 -2.52 5.95
C THR A 5 11.59 -1.07 6.41
N ALA A 6 10.72 -0.56 7.28
CA ALA A 6 10.82 0.79 7.82
C ALA A 6 12.13 1.02 8.58
N ARG A 7 12.54 0.06 9.43
CA ARG A 7 13.81 0.13 10.18
C ARG A 7 15.04 0.15 9.27
N ALA A 8 15.03 -0.65 8.20
CA ALA A 8 16.12 -0.67 7.23
C ALA A 8 16.32 0.70 6.54
N VAL A 9 15.22 1.40 6.24
CA VAL A 9 15.30 2.76 5.66
C VAL A 9 15.66 3.80 6.72
N ALA A 10 14.98 3.77 7.87
CA ALA A 10 15.12 4.77 8.92
C ALA A 10 16.54 4.82 9.51
N SER A 11 17.16 3.65 9.73
CA SER A 11 18.54 3.56 10.24
C SER A 11 19.57 4.25 9.34
N ARG A 12 19.40 4.19 8.02
CA ARG A 12 20.28 4.86 7.06
C ARG A 12 20.09 6.37 7.01
N GLN A 13 18.96 6.86 7.48
CA GLN A 13 18.57 8.28 7.46
C GLN A 13 18.62 8.95 8.84
N GLY A 14 18.99 8.21 9.89
CA GLY A 14 18.97 8.70 11.27
C GLY A 14 17.57 9.02 11.79
N LEU A 15 16.52 8.38 11.25
CA LEU A 15 15.13 8.64 11.60
C LEU A 15 14.60 7.62 12.62
N GLY A 16 13.61 8.05 13.42
CA GLY A 16 12.81 7.15 14.26
C GLY A 16 11.71 6.44 13.48
N VAL A 17 11.29 5.26 13.95
CA VAL A 17 10.13 4.53 13.39
C VAL A 17 8.97 4.62 14.37
N CYS A 18 7.86 5.21 13.94
CA CYS A 18 6.58 5.19 14.65
C CYS A 18 5.70 4.06 14.10
N VAL A 19 5.06 3.28 14.98
CA VAL A 19 4.13 2.20 14.59
C VAL A 19 2.71 2.71 14.74
N VAL A 20 1.94 2.57 13.66
CA VAL A 20 0.52 2.95 13.60
C VAL A 20 -0.28 1.71 13.23
N SER A 21 -1.10 1.20 14.16
CA SER A 21 -1.85 -0.06 14.00
C SER A 21 -2.83 -0.02 12.84
N GLU A 22 -3.38 1.16 12.57
CA GLU A 22 -4.38 1.46 11.56
C GLU A 22 -3.82 1.37 10.14
N LEU A 23 -2.51 1.21 9.99
CA LEU A 23 -1.83 0.98 8.71
C LEU A 23 -1.52 -0.50 8.44
N ARG A 24 -2.05 -1.43 9.25
CA ARG A 24 -1.92 -2.88 9.01
C ARG A 24 -2.67 -3.32 7.75
N GLU A 25 -2.24 -4.42 7.15
CA GLU A 25 -2.94 -5.06 6.01
C GLU A 25 -4.39 -5.40 6.37
N VAL A 26 -5.25 -5.53 5.35
CA VAL A 26 -6.62 -6.02 5.54
C VAL A 26 -6.63 -7.36 6.28
N ASP A 27 -7.56 -7.51 7.22
CA ASP A 27 -7.81 -8.78 7.87
C ASP A 27 -8.59 -9.69 6.92
N VAL A 28 -7.96 -10.78 6.46
CA VAL A 28 -8.55 -11.71 5.49
C VAL A 28 -9.28 -12.87 6.16
N GLY A 29 -9.42 -12.86 7.51
CA GLY A 29 -10.15 -13.88 8.26
C GLY A 29 -9.67 -15.30 7.96
N ALA A 30 -10.61 -16.17 7.60
CA ALA A 30 -10.37 -17.58 7.30
C ALA A 30 -9.37 -17.83 6.16
N TRP A 31 -9.06 -16.83 5.35
CA TRP A 31 -8.04 -16.95 4.28
C TRP A 31 -6.61 -16.75 4.80
N SER A 32 -6.43 -16.39 6.06
CA SER A 32 -5.11 -16.17 6.65
C SER A 32 -4.27 -17.43 6.59
N GLY A 33 -3.04 -17.30 6.09
CA GLY A 33 -2.10 -18.41 5.90
C GLY A 33 -2.35 -19.27 4.66
N LEU A 34 -3.43 -19.03 3.90
CA LEU A 34 -3.68 -19.74 2.66
C LEU A 34 -2.95 -19.09 1.48
N THR A 35 -2.49 -19.92 0.55
CA THR A 35 -2.16 -19.50 -0.80
C THR A 35 -3.44 -19.18 -1.58
N ARG A 36 -3.30 -18.48 -2.71
CA ARG A 36 -4.44 -18.19 -3.59
C ARG A 36 -5.10 -19.46 -4.14
N ALA A 37 -4.30 -20.49 -4.45
CA ALA A 37 -4.81 -21.76 -4.93
C ALA A 37 -5.63 -22.49 -3.86
N GLU A 38 -5.13 -22.53 -2.62
CA GLU A 38 -5.87 -23.12 -1.50
C GLU A 38 -7.15 -22.34 -1.18
N ALA A 39 -7.12 -21.00 -1.25
CA ALA A 39 -8.33 -20.19 -1.08
C ALA A 39 -9.35 -20.44 -2.20
N ALA A 40 -8.91 -20.62 -3.45
CA ALA A 40 -9.78 -20.95 -4.58
C ALA A 40 -10.44 -22.33 -4.44
N GLU A 41 -9.70 -23.31 -3.91
CA GLU A 41 -10.20 -24.66 -3.66
C GLU A 41 -11.17 -24.70 -2.47
N ARG A 42 -10.83 -24.04 -1.35
CA ARG A 42 -11.64 -24.08 -0.12
C ARG A 42 -12.84 -23.14 -0.14
N PHE A 43 -12.74 -22.01 -0.85
CA PHE A 43 -13.75 -20.95 -0.89
C PHE A 43 -14.01 -20.48 -2.33
N PRO A 44 -14.53 -21.35 -3.23
CA PRO A 44 -14.65 -21.03 -4.66
C PRO A 44 -15.49 -19.77 -4.93
N ASP A 45 -16.64 -19.62 -4.26
CA ASP A 45 -17.52 -18.44 -4.42
C ASP A 45 -16.85 -17.17 -3.90
N GLY A 46 -16.17 -17.27 -2.76
CA GLY A 46 -15.37 -16.18 -2.20
C GLY A 46 -14.22 -15.78 -3.13
N HIS A 47 -13.57 -16.76 -3.75
CA HIS A 47 -12.52 -16.52 -4.72
C HIS A 47 -13.03 -15.80 -5.98
N GLN A 48 -14.21 -16.13 -6.48
CA GLN A 48 -14.85 -15.38 -7.57
C GLN A 48 -15.14 -13.92 -7.18
N ARG A 49 -15.66 -13.69 -5.98
CA ARG A 49 -15.83 -12.31 -5.42
C ARG A 49 -14.50 -11.56 -5.37
N TRP A 50 -13.46 -12.21 -4.86
CA TRP A 50 -12.13 -11.62 -4.77
C TRP A 50 -11.53 -11.23 -6.12
N GLN A 51 -11.70 -12.09 -7.13
CA GLN A 51 -11.27 -11.81 -8.51
C GLN A 51 -12.00 -10.61 -9.13
N THR A 52 -13.27 -10.41 -8.78
CA THR A 52 -14.07 -9.26 -9.25
C THR A 52 -13.88 -8.01 -8.40
N GLY A 53 -12.96 -8.03 -7.43
CA GLY A 53 -12.50 -6.85 -6.68
C GLY A 53 -13.17 -6.65 -5.32
N THR A 54 -14.07 -7.54 -4.89
CA THR A 54 -14.71 -7.50 -3.57
C THR A 54 -14.01 -8.42 -2.57
N ALA A 55 -14.43 -8.44 -1.31
CA ALA A 55 -13.85 -9.34 -0.31
C ALA A 55 -14.25 -10.80 -0.61
N GLY A 56 -13.27 -11.71 -0.54
CA GLY A 56 -13.51 -13.15 -0.74
C GLY A 56 -13.73 -13.93 0.56
N TRP A 57 -13.51 -13.29 1.70
CA TRP A 57 -13.76 -13.80 3.03
C TRP A 57 -14.99 -13.11 3.63
N ASP A 58 -15.62 -13.77 4.59
CA ASP A 58 -16.85 -13.28 5.25
C ASP A 58 -16.63 -12.95 6.75
N ASP A 59 -15.55 -13.47 7.35
CA ASP A 59 -15.22 -13.35 8.78
C ASP A 59 -14.08 -12.37 9.09
N GLY A 60 -13.63 -11.62 8.07
CA GLY A 60 -12.55 -10.64 8.16
C GLY A 60 -13.02 -9.19 8.04
N GLU A 61 -12.07 -8.32 7.70
CA GLU A 61 -12.30 -6.90 7.48
C GLU A 61 -12.74 -6.64 6.02
N SER A 62 -13.74 -5.79 5.81
CA SER A 62 -14.10 -5.35 4.45
C SER A 62 -13.07 -4.34 3.92
N TYR A 63 -12.94 -4.21 2.61
CA TYR A 63 -12.00 -3.23 2.05
C TYR A 63 -12.37 -1.78 2.39
N GLU A 64 -13.66 -1.49 2.57
CA GLU A 64 -14.17 -0.20 3.00
C GLU A 64 -13.77 0.09 4.44
N ARG A 65 -14.00 -0.84 5.37
CA ARG A 65 -13.56 -0.68 6.77
C ARG A 65 -12.06 -0.47 6.89
N MET A 66 -11.28 -1.24 6.12
CA MET A 66 -9.84 -1.03 6.02
C MET A 66 -9.51 0.36 5.47
N SER A 67 -10.17 0.77 4.37
CA SER A 67 -9.97 2.07 3.74
C SER A 67 -10.25 3.20 4.73
N ASP A 68 -11.36 3.15 5.46
CA ASP A 68 -11.74 4.18 6.43
C ASP A 68 -10.69 4.37 7.51
N ARG A 69 -10.23 3.28 8.16
CA ARG A 69 -9.19 3.38 9.20
C ARG A 69 -7.84 3.88 8.65
N VAL A 70 -7.48 3.45 7.43
CA VAL A 70 -6.21 3.84 6.81
C VAL A 70 -6.24 5.32 6.44
N LEU A 71 -7.30 5.79 5.80
CA LEU A 71 -7.43 7.18 5.39
C LEU A 71 -7.53 8.10 6.61
N ALA A 72 -8.24 7.70 7.68
CA ALA A 72 -8.26 8.44 8.94
C ALA A 72 -6.85 8.57 9.55
N ALA A 73 -6.08 7.47 9.59
CA ALA A 73 -4.71 7.49 10.08
C ALA A 73 -3.79 8.39 9.24
N LEU A 74 -3.88 8.30 7.91
CA LEU A 74 -3.08 9.14 7.01
C LEU A 74 -3.41 10.63 7.15
N ARG A 75 -4.68 11.00 7.31
CA ARG A 75 -5.08 12.39 7.63
C ARG A 75 -4.49 12.85 8.96
N GLY A 76 -4.56 12.03 10.01
CA GLY A 76 -3.98 12.37 11.31
C GLY A 76 -2.45 12.56 11.24
N ILE A 77 -1.77 11.69 10.49
CA ILE A 77 -0.33 11.79 10.22
C ILE A 77 -0.01 13.09 9.47
N ALA A 78 -0.73 13.40 8.38
CA ALA A 78 -0.53 14.60 7.59
C ALA A 78 -0.81 15.89 8.39
N GLY A 79 -1.91 15.92 9.15
CA GLY A 79 -2.27 17.05 10.01
C GLY A 79 -1.24 17.34 11.11
N SER A 80 -0.51 16.33 11.56
CA SER A 80 0.58 16.48 12.54
C SER A 80 1.89 16.98 11.91
N HIS A 81 2.00 17.00 10.58
CA HIS A 81 3.22 17.34 9.85
C HIS A 81 2.92 18.23 8.63
N PRO A 82 2.34 19.44 8.83
CA PRO A 82 1.98 20.33 7.74
C PRO A 82 3.20 20.71 6.89
N GLY A 83 3.07 20.61 5.56
CA GLY A 83 4.16 20.87 4.62
C GLY A 83 5.32 19.86 4.69
N GLY A 84 5.18 18.81 5.51
CA GLY A 84 6.18 17.78 5.71
C GLY A 84 6.15 16.70 4.62
N ARG A 85 7.23 15.93 4.56
CA ARG A 85 7.34 14.72 3.74
C ARG A 85 7.56 13.52 4.64
N ILE A 86 6.65 12.55 4.55
CA ILE A 86 6.57 11.42 5.48
C ILE A 86 6.69 10.14 4.68
N LEU A 87 7.59 9.25 5.09
CA LEU A 87 7.64 7.90 4.55
C LEU A 87 6.70 7.00 5.34
N VAL A 88 5.68 6.48 4.68
CA VAL A 88 4.79 5.47 5.23
C VAL A 88 5.14 4.12 4.62
N VAL A 89 5.42 3.13 5.47
CA VAL A 89 5.70 1.75 5.04
C VAL A 89 4.55 0.85 5.50
N SER A 90 3.83 0.28 4.53
CA SER A 90 2.62 -0.50 4.80
C SER A 90 2.53 -1.71 3.85
N HIS A 91 1.32 -2.01 3.38
CA HIS A 91 0.94 -3.21 2.67
C HIS A 91 0.05 -2.89 1.47
N GLY A 92 -0.28 -3.91 0.67
CA GLY A 92 -0.96 -3.70 -0.60
C GLY A 92 -2.36 -3.11 -0.44
N GLY A 93 -3.14 -3.54 0.55
CA GLY A 93 -4.47 -3.00 0.82
C GLY A 93 -4.45 -1.51 1.21
N PRO A 94 -3.74 -1.12 2.27
CA PRO A 94 -3.65 0.29 2.69
C PRO A 94 -3.10 1.23 1.61
N ILE A 95 -2.07 0.81 0.85
CA ILE A 95 -1.52 1.61 -0.25
C ILE A 95 -2.58 1.86 -1.32
N ARG A 96 -3.33 0.82 -1.71
CA ARG A 96 -4.43 0.96 -2.68
C ARG A 96 -5.55 1.86 -2.17
N ALA A 97 -5.87 1.81 -0.88
CA ALA A 97 -6.88 2.71 -0.30
C ALA A 97 -6.46 4.18 -0.43
N ALA A 98 -5.19 4.48 -0.14
CA ALA A 98 -4.65 5.84 -0.30
C ALA A 98 -4.73 6.34 -1.75
N HIS A 99 -4.32 5.50 -2.72
CA HIS A 99 -4.39 5.86 -4.14
C HIS A 99 -5.83 5.92 -4.69
N ALA A 100 -6.73 5.05 -4.21
CA ALA A 100 -8.14 5.12 -4.57
C ALA A 100 -8.72 6.47 -4.15
N ALA A 101 -8.47 6.89 -2.90
CA ALA A 101 -8.87 8.20 -2.41
C ALA A 101 -8.26 9.35 -3.22
N ALA A 102 -6.97 9.26 -3.55
CA ALA A 102 -6.26 10.28 -4.33
C ALA A 102 -6.80 10.47 -5.77
N LEU A 103 -7.38 9.42 -6.34
CA LEU A 103 -8.02 9.45 -7.66
C LEU A 103 -9.54 9.69 -7.60
N GLY A 104 -10.11 9.86 -6.41
CA GLY A 104 -11.56 9.98 -6.22
C GLY A 104 -12.33 8.70 -6.58
N LEU A 105 -11.68 7.54 -6.49
CA LEU A 105 -12.26 6.23 -6.82
C LEU A 105 -12.67 5.46 -5.56
N HIS A 106 -13.66 4.58 -5.69
CA HIS A 106 -13.94 3.59 -4.66
C HIS A 106 -12.82 2.55 -4.60
N VAL A 107 -12.53 1.99 -3.42
CA VAL A 107 -11.43 1.02 -3.23
C VAL A 107 -11.58 -0.21 -4.13
N HIS A 108 -12.81 -0.66 -4.39
CA HIS A 108 -13.08 -1.77 -5.32
C HIS A 108 -12.75 -1.43 -6.77
N ASP A 109 -13.01 -0.19 -7.20
CA ASP A 109 -12.75 0.25 -8.57
C ASP A 109 -11.25 0.29 -8.82
N TYR A 110 -10.49 0.85 -7.88
CA TYR A 110 -9.03 0.87 -7.95
C TYR A 110 -8.44 -0.55 -8.02
N ARG A 111 -8.94 -1.47 -7.20
CA ARG A 111 -8.51 -2.88 -7.21
C ARG A 111 -8.74 -3.57 -8.55
N ARG A 112 -9.81 -3.24 -9.27
CA ARG A 112 -10.08 -3.78 -10.61
C ARG A 112 -9.20 -3.14 -11.68
N LEU A 113 -8.93 -1.85 -11.57
CA LEU A 113 -8.24 -1.07 -12.61
C LEU A 113 -6.71 -1.15 -12.52
N ARG A 114 -6.14 -1.44 -11.35
CA ARG A 114 -4.69 -1.35 -11.11
C ARG A 114 -4.08 -2.69 -10.69
N PRO A 115 -2.96 -3.10 -11.30
CA PRO A 115 -2.25 -4.31 -10.92
C PRO A 115 -1.73 -4.22 -9.46
N VAL A 116 -1.28 -5.35 -8.92
CA VAL A 116 -0.62 -5.36 -7.60
C VAL A 116 0.72 -4.66 -7.72
N GLU A 117 0.92 -3.66 -6.86
CA GLU A 117 2.20 -2.97 -6.78
C GLU A 117 3.32 -3.94 -6.39
N PRO A 118 4.49 -3.87 -7.05
CA PRO A 118 5.65 -4.64 -6.66
C PRO A 118 6.08 -4.32 -5.22
N ASN A 119 6.73 -5.29 -4.57
CA ASN A 119 7.27 -5.07 -3.24
C ASN A 119 8.29 -3.93 -3.21
N ALA A 120 8.23 -3.15 -2.13
CA ALA A 120 9.12 -2.04 -1.82
C ALA A 120 9.13 -0.88 -2.85
N ARG A 121 8.16 -0.83 -3.79
CA ARG A 121 8.04 0.30 -4.73
C ARG A 121 7.70 1.59 -3.97
N LEU A 122 8.27 2.71 -4.41
CA LEU A 122 7.85 4.03 -3.94
C LEU A 122 6.68 4.55 -4.77
N SER A 123 5.68 5.08 -4.07
CA SER A 123 4.59 5.88 -4.62
C SER A 123 4.27 7.02 -3.66
N ALA A 124 3.50 8.00 -4.13
CA ALA A 124 3.12 9.12 -3.29
C ALA A 124 1.66 9.51 -3.50
N VAL A 125 1.09 10.06 -2.44
CA VAL A 125 -0.14 10.83 -2.43
C VAL A 125 0.12 12.06 -1.56
N CYS A 126 -0.53 13.17 -1.89
CA CYS A 126 -0.57 14.36 -1.07
C CYS A 126 -1.89 14.44 -0.32
N VAL A 127 -1.81 14.98 0.89
CA VAL A 127 -2.95 15.11 1.79
C VAL A 127 -3.02 16.56 2.27
N GLU A 128 -4.06 17.27 1.88
CA GLU A 128 -4.33 18.65 2.27
C GLU A 128 -5.72 18.72 2.93
N GLY A 129 -5.73 18.95 4.25
CA GLY A 129 -6.95 18.78 5.05
C GLY A 129 -7.48 17.34 4.91
N ASP A 130 -8.69 17.21 4.36
CA ASP A 130 -9.33 15.91 4.12
C ASP A 130 -9.13 15.35 2.70
N VAL A 131 -8.49 16.12 1.82
CA VAL A 131 -8.36 15.82 0.39
C VAL A 131 -7.08 15.05 0.13
N PHE A 132 -7.21 13.97 -0.65
CA PHE A 132 -6.09 13.21 -1.19
C PHE A 132 -5.89 13.55 -2.67
N SER A 133 -4.64 13.62 -3.14
CA SER A 133 -4.29 13.82 -4.54
C SER A 133 -3.03 13.05 -4.93
N GLU A 134 -2.86 12.71 -6.21
CA GLU A 134 -1.57 12.21 -6.73
C GLU A 134 -0.65 13.35 -7.18
N LEU A 135 -1.17 14.57 -7.28
CA LEU A 135 -0.40 15.76 -7.61
C LEU A 135 0.18 16.34 -6.31
N CYS A 136 1.52 16.30 -6.21
CA CYS A 136 2.29 16.75 -5.05
C CYS A 136 3.19 17.94 -5.40
N PRO A 137 2.67 19.18 -5.47
CA PRO A 137 3.35 20.30 -6.14
C PRO A 137 4.65 20.79 -5.50
N ALA A 138 5.00 20.35 -4.28
CA ALA A 138 5.95 21.06 -3.41
C ALA A 138 7.11 20.24 -2.81
N SER A 139 7.39 19.01 -3.25
CA SER A 139 8.20 18.09 -2.40
C SER A 139 9.38 17.36 -3.04
N GLY A 140 9.67 17.54 -4.34
CA GLY A 140 10.70 16.78 -5.04
C GLY A 140 10.48 15.25 -4.95
N ILE A 141 9.24 14.85 -4.68
CA ILE A 141 8.79 13.45 -4.59
C ILE A 141 8.83 12.79 -5.97
N ASP A 142 8.49 13.55 -7.01
CA ASP A 142 8.49 13.04 -8.39
C ASP A 142 9.89 12.59 -8.80
N ASP A 143 10.94 13.34 -8.43
CA ASP A 143 12.34 12.95 -8.67
C ASP A 143 12.74 11.68 -7.90
N LEU A 144 12.23 11.51 -6.68
CA LEU A 144 12.47 10.31 -5.87
C LEU A 144 11.82 9.08 -6.50
N ILE A 145 10.56 9.23 -6.95
CA ILE A 145 9.81 8.16 -7.62
C ILE A 145 10.46 7.81 -8.96
N ALA A 146 10.78 8.81 -9.78
CA ALA A 146 11.42 8.61 -11.08
C ALA A 146 12.76 7.86 -10.95
N ARG A 147 13.53 8.17 -9.91
CA ARG A 147 14.79 7.46 -9.60
C ARG A 147 14.56 6.02 -9.13
N ASP A 148 13.56 5.75 -8.28
CA ASP A 148 13.21 4.36 -7.90
C ASP A 148 12.82 3.55 -9.14
N GLU A 149 12.03 4.14 -10.04
CA GLU A 149 11.62 3.48 -11.27
C GLU A 149 12.78 3.19 -12.21
N GLU A 150 13.74 4.11 -12.37
CA GLU A 150 14.92 3.86 -13.19
C GLU A 150 15.81 2.76 -12.59
N LEU A 151 16.10 2.82 -11.29
CA LEU A 151 16.90 1.80 -10.61
C LEU A 151 16.25 0.40 -10.74
N ARG A 152 14.92 0.33 -10.69
CA ARG A 152 14.18 -0.92 -10.91
C ARG A 152 14.27 -1.40 -12.35
N ARG A 153 14.15 -0.50 -13.33
CA ARG A 153 14.34 -0.85 -14.75
C ARG A 153 15.76 -1.37 -15.00
N GLU A 154 16.77 -0.74 -14.40
CA GLU A 154 18.16 -1.19 -14.47
C GLU A 154 18.35 -2.57 -13.83
N ALA A 155 17.84 -2.78 -12.62
CA ALA A 155 17.94 -4.06 -11.92
C ALA A 155 17.23 -5.20 -12.69
N ALA A 156 16.07 -4.93 -13.30
CA ALA A 156 15.34 -5.91 -14.11
C ALA A 156 16.07 -6.29 -15.42
N ARG A 157 16.96 -5.42 -15.92
CA ARG A 157 17.82 -5.69 -17.09
C ARG A 157 19.04 -6.54 -16.73
N GLN A 158 19.43 -6.59 -15.46
CA GLN A 158 20.55 -7.41 -15.02
C GLN A 158 20.14 -8.89 -14.98
N PRO A 159 20.93 -9.80 -15.56
CA PRO A 159 20.69 -11.23 -15.39
C PRO A 159 20.73 -11.58 -13.90
N PRO A 160 19.93 -12.55 -13.43
CA PRO A 160 19.97 -12.96 -12.04
C PRO A 160 21.42 -13.31 -11.67
N SER A 161 21.91 -12.72 -10.57
CA SER A 161 23.23 -13.06 -10.05
C SER A 161 23.28 -14.57 -9.83
N PRO A 162 24.32 -15.29 -10.29
CA PRO A 162 24.43 -16.72 -10.06
C PRO A 162 24.35 -16.97 -8.56
N ALA A 163 23.31 -17.68 -8.14
CA ALA A 163 22.99 -17.92 -6.74
C ALA A 163 24.21 -18.47 -6.00
N GLY A 164 24.55 -17.83 -4.88
CA GLY A 164 25.30 -18.43 -3.79
C GLY A 164 24.33 -19.03 -2.77
#